data_AF-A0A959CFG2-F1
#
_entry.id   AF-A0A959CFG2-F1
#
_cell.length_a   1.000
_cell.length_b   1.000
_cell.length_c   1.000
_cell.angle_alpha   90.00
_cell.angle_beta   90.00
_cell.angle_gamma   90.00
#
_symmetry.space_group_name_H-M   'P 1'
#
loop_
_entity.id
_entity.type
_entity.pdbx_description
1 polymer ?
#
loop_
_entity_poly.entity_id
_entity_poly.type
_entity_poly.pdbx_seq_one_letter_code
_entity_poly.pdbx_strand_id
1 'polypeptide(L)'
;GKETPNVYLASFTKFMSQNIGHPFIQRLLYNSFAEFIDRHVRKYDNHLSLPIHFIGSVAYYFQDVIRIVLEERAMTPGNFIQKPIDNLVSFHTHN
;
A
#
# COMPACT_ATOMS: atom_id res chain seq x y z
N GLY A 1 -12.59 26.50 4.26
CA GLY A 1 -12.47 25.46 3.22
C GLY A 1 -12.83 24.13 3.86
N LYS A 2 -13.68 23.34 3.21
CA LYS A 2 -14.17 22.06 3.76
C LYS A 2 -13.01 21.06 3.74
N GLU A 3 -12.54 20.60 4.90
CA GLU A 3 -11.55 19.52 4.95
C GLU A 3 -12.17 18.27 4.32
N THR A 4 -11.57 17.79 3.23
CA THR A 4 -12.01 16.55 2.60
C THR A 4 -11.34 15.37 3.31
N PRO A 5 -12.00 14.19 3.39
CA PRO A 5 -11.42 13.00 4.01
C PRO A 5 -10.01 12.68 3.48
N ASN A 6 -9.75 12.96 2.20
CA ASN A 6 -8.44 12.79 1.58
C ASN A 6 -7.35 13.72 2.15
N VAL A 7 -7.68 14.96 2.52
CA VAL A 7 -6.72 15.90 3.12
C VAL A 7 -6.40 15.50 4.56
N TYR A 8 -7.42 15.06 5.31
CA TYR A 8 -7.25 14.55 6.67
C TYR A 8 -6.47 13.22 6.71
N LEU A 9 -6.74 12.29 5.78
CA LEU A 9 -5.96 11.06 5.63
C LEU A 9 -4.51 11.34 5.19
N ALA A 10 -4.29 12.34 4.35
CA ALA A 10 -2.95 12.75 3.94
C ALA A 10 -2.14 13.33 5.10
N SER A 11 -2.76 14.11 5.99
CA SER A 11 -2.07 14.64 7.18
C SER A 11 -1.68 13.53 8.16
N PHE A 12 -2.54 12.52 8.34
CA PHE A 12 -2.23 11.32 9.12
C PHE A 12 -1.12 10.47 8.47
N THR A 13 -1.14 10.33 7.15
CA THR A 13 -0.10 9.59 6.40
C THR A 13 1.28 10.18 6.65
N LYS A 14 1.40 11.52 6.68
CA LYS A 14 2.66 12.21 6.97
C LYS A 14 3.13 11.98 8.41
N PHE A 15 2.22 12.05 9.39
CA PHE A 15 2.56 11.77 10.78
C PHE A 15 3.02 10.31 10.97
N MET A 16 2.30 9.36 10.38
CA MET A 16 2.62 7.94 10.48
C MET A 16 3.95 7.60 9.80
N SER A 17 4.25 8.19 8.63
CA SER A 17 5.52 7.95 7.95
C SER A 17 6.72 8.47 8.74
N GLN A 18 6.59 9.63 9.40
CA GLN A 18 7.63 10.19 10.27
C GLN A 18 7.89 9.37 11.53
N ASN A 19 6.91 8.58 11.98
CA ASN A 19 6.95 7.79 13.22
C ASN A 19 6.87 6.28 12.96
N ILE A 20 7.23 5.83 11.76
CA ILE A 20 7.05 4.44 11.34
C ILE A 20 7.85 3.43 12.17
N GLY A 21 8.90 3.87 12.86
CA GLY A 21 9.67 3.03 13.79
C GLY A 21 8.99 2.81 15.15
N HIS A 22 7.94 3.57 15.48
CA HIS A 22 7.28 3.44 16.77
C HIS A 22 6.39 2.19 16.79
N PRO A 23 6.51 1.30 17.81
CA PRO A 23 5.80 0.01 17.82
C PRO A 23 4.28 0.12 17.68
N PHE A 24 3.68 1.15 18.26
CA PHE A 24 2.24 1.41 18.11
C PHE A 24 1.85 1.70 16.65
N ILE A 25 2.65 2.50 15.94
CA ILE A 25 2.38 2.88 14.55
C ILE A 25 2.54 1.66 13.65
N GLN A 26 3.59 0.86 13.85
CA GLN A 26 3.78 -0.39 13.11
C GLN A 26 2.60 -1.34 13.30
N ARG A 27 2.15 -1.53 14.55
CA ARG A 27 1.00 -2.39 14.86
C ARG A 27 -0.28 -1.88 14.22
N LEU A 28 -0.51 -0.56 14.26
CA LEU A 28 -1.69 0.06 13.65
C LEU A 28 -1.69 -0.14 12.13
N LEU A 29 -0.57 0.12 11.46
CA LEU A 29 -0.42 -0.06 10.02
C LEU A 29 -0.60 -1.53 9.62
N TYR A 30 0.09 -2.44 10.32
CA TYR A 30 -0.02 -3.87 10.07
C TYR A 30 -1.46 -4.36 10.18
N ASN A 31 -2.15 -4.05 11.29
CA ASN A 31 -3.54 -4.48 11.51
C ASN A 31 -4.47 -3.92 10.42
N SER A 32 -4.29 -2.65 10.05
CA SER A 32 -5.11 -1.99 9.03
C SER A 32 -4.94 -2.65 7.66
N PHE A 33 -3.71 -2.94 7.25
CA PHE A 33 -3.44 -3.61 5.98
C PHE A 33 -3.85 -5.08 6.01
N ALA A 34 -3.60 -5.79 7.10
CA ALA A 34 -4.09 -7.16 7.33
C ALA A 34 -5.61 -7.25 7.11
N GLU A 35 -6.37 -6.39 7.80
CA GLU A 35 -7.82 -6.34 7.64
C GLU A 35 -8.25 -5.95 6.21
N PHE A 36 -7.51 -5.06 5.55
CA PHE A 36 -7.79 -4.68 4.17
C PHE A 36 -7.62 -5.87 3.22
N ILE A 37 -6.48 -6.57 3.31
CA ILE A 37 -6.16 -7.74 2.48
C ILE A 37 -7.18 -8.86 2.71
N ASP A 38 -7.48 -9.17 3.97
CA ASP A 38 -8.39 -10.28 4.32
C ASP A 38 -9.83 -10.01 3.87
N ARG A 39 -10.29 -8.76 3.96
CA ARG A 39 -11.68 -8.41 3.62
C ARG A 39 -11.91 -8.12 2.14
N HIS A 40 -10.89 -7.67 1.42
CA HIS A 40 -11.04 -7.20 0.03
C HIS A 40 -10.26 -8.06 -0.95
N VAL A 41 -8.96 -8.23 -0.72
CA VAL A 41 -8.07 -8.84 -1.72
C VAL A 41 -8.25 -10.36 -1.79
N ARG A 42 -8.46 -11.02 -0.64
CA ARG A 42 -8.65 -12.49 -0.58
C ARG A 42 -9.90 -12.99 -1.30
N LYS A 43 -10.84 -12.11 -1.62
CA LYS A 43 -12.09 -12.46 -2.30
C LYS A 43 -11.94 -12.64 -3.82
N TYR A 44 -10.80 -12.23 -4.39
CA TYR A 44 -10.55 -12.42 -5.80
C TYR A 44 -10.04 -13.84 -6.08
N ASP A 45 -10.59 -14.46 -7.11
CA ASP A 45 -10.03 -15.69 -7.66
C ASP A 45 -8.59 -15.40 -8.11
N ASN A 46 -7.68 -16.36 -7.87
CA ASN A 46 -6.25 -16.25 -8.17
C ASN A 46 -5.41 -15.33 -7.27
N HIS A 47 -5.93 -14.86 -6.13
CA HIS A 47 -5.13 -14.04 -5.19
C HIS A 47 -3.86 -14.73 -4.65
N LEU A 48 -3.76 -16.06 -4.77
CA LEU A 48 -2.55 -16.83 -4.40
C LEU A 48 -1.62 -17.12 -5.59
N SER A 49 -2.11 -17.05 -6.83
CA SER A 49 -1.35 -17.43 -8.02
C SER A 49 -0.84 -16.22 -8.82
N LEU A 50 -1.39 -15.03 -8.59
CA LEU A 50 -1.00 -13.80 -9.26
C LEU A 50 -0.35 -12.79 -8.31
N PRO A 51 0.64 -12.00 -8.79
CA PRO A 51 1.22 -10.92 -8.01
C PRO A 51 0.21 -9.80 -7.75
N ILE A 52 0.23 -9.25 -6.54
CA ILE A 52 -0.69 -8.21 -6.08
C ILE A 52 0.00 -6.84 -6.16
N HIS A 53 -0.48 -6.00 -7.06
CA HIS A 53 0.07 -4.68 -7.32
C HIS A 53 -0.70 -3.59 -6.57
N PHE A 54 0.01 -2.58 -6.08
CA PHE A 54 -0.58 -1.45 -5.38
C PHE A 54 -0.22 -0.12 -6.06
N ILE A 55 -1.18 0.82 -6.04
CA ILE A 55 -1.02 2.17 -6.60
C ILE A 55 -1.43 3.20 -5.54
N GLY A 56 -0.69 4.30 -5.46
CA GLY A 56 -0.99 5.46 -4.63
C GLY A 56 0.06 5.70 -3.54
N SER A 57 0.11 6.94 -3.05
CA SER A 57 1.13 7.40 -2.11
C SER A 57 1.16 6.58 -0.81
N VAL A 58 0.00 6.25 -0.24
CA VAL A 58 -0.10 5.48 1.01
C VAL A 58 0.54 4.10 0.84
N ALA A 59 0.15 3.36 -0.19
CA ALA A 59 0.69 2.02 -0.42
C ALA A 59 2.18 2.07 -0.77
N TYR A 60 2.63 3.09 -1.49
CA TYR A 60 4.05 3.29 -1.78
C TYR A 60 4.90 3.56 -0.53
N TYR A 61 4.45 4.45 0.35
CA TYR A 61 5.21 4.79 1.57
C TYR A 61 5.20 3.68 2.63
N PHE A 62 4.16 2.84 2.66
CA PHE A 62 4.03 1.74 3.61
C PHE A 62 4.21 0.36 2.97
N GLN A 63 4.86 0.29 1.82
CA GLN A 63 5.01 -0.93 1.03
C GLN A 63 5.62 -2.09 1.81
N ASP A 64 6.59 -1.82 2.70
CA ASP A 64 7.27 -2.88 3.46
C ASP A 64 6.31 -3.59 4.43
N VAL A 65 5.42 -2.85 5.07
CA VAL A 65 4.38 -3.43 5.93
C VAL A 65 3.40 -4.25 5.10
N ILE A 66 3.01 -3.75 3.92
CA ILE A 66 2.09 -4.46 3.02
C ILE A 66 2.73 -5.75 2.51
N ARG A 67 4.02 -5.74 2.15
CA ARG A 67 4.76 -6.95 1.73
C ARG A 67 4.74 -8.03 2.80
N ILE A 68 5.06 -7.67 4.05
CA ILE A 68 5.00 -8.60 5.19
C ILE A 68 3.59 -9.21 5.32
N VAL A 69 2.55 -8.37 5.29
CA VAL A 69 1.15 -8.81 5.40
C VAL A 69 0.76 -9.79 4.29
N LEU A 70 1.23 -9.57 3.06
CA LEU A 70 0.97 -10.45 1.91
C LEU A 70 1.73 -11.77 2.03
N GLU A 71 3.02 -11.72 2.36
CA GLU A 71 3.88 -12.90 2.50
C GLU A 71 3.37 -13.85 3.59
N GLU A 72 2.93 -13.32 4.74
CA GLU A 72 2.30 -14.11 5.81
C GLU A 72 0.99 -14.78 5.39
N ARG A 73 0.36 -14.31 4.31
CA ARG A 73 -0.87 -14.88 3.73
C ARG A 73 -0.62 -15.74 2.49
N ALA A 74 0.64 -16.08 2.22
CA ALA A 74 1.07 -16.79 1.02
C ALA A 74 0.63 -16.09 -0.29
N MET A 75 0.47 -14.77 -0.25
CA MET A 75 0.20 -13.94 -1.43
C MET A 75 1.51 -13.36 -1.96
N THR A 76 1.62 -13.22 -3.27
CA THR A 76 2.84 -12.71 -3.90
C THR A 76 2.78 -11.18 -4.03
N PRO A 77 3.67 -10.41 -3.39
CA PRO A 77 3.72 -8.96 -3.59
C PRO A 77 4.22 -8.62 -5.00
N GLY A 78 3.54 -7.68 -5.65
CA GLY A 78 3.95 -7.11 -6.94
C GLY A 78 4.55 -5.71 -6.79
N ASN A 79 4.42 -4.93 -7.86
CA ASN A 79 4.86 -3.54 -7.94
C ASN A 79 4.02 -2.60 -7.05
N PHE A 80 4.70 -1.63 -6.44
CA PHE A 80 4.11 -0.50 -5.70
C PHE A 80 4.41 0.79 -6.46
N ILE A 81 3.38 1.46 -6.97
CA ILE A 81 3.52 2.62 -7.86
C ILE A 81 2.95 3.85 -7.16
N GLN A 82 3.76 4.90 -6.97
CA GLN A 82 3.30 6.12 -6.29
C GLN A 82 2.29 6.90 -7.14
N LYS A 83 2.61 7.13 -8.41
CA LYS A 83 1.76 7.80 -9.40
C LYS A 83 1.81 7.02 -10.73
N PRO A 84 0.67 6.71 -11.37
CA PRO A 84 0.65 5.92 -12.60
C PRO A 84 1.44 6.54 -13.77
N ILE A 85 1.57 7.87 -13.80
CA ILE A 85 2.19 8.61 -14.91
C ILE A 85 3.70 8.34 -15.02
N ASP A 86 4.37 8.05 -13.91
CA ASP A 86 5.83 7.86 -13.87
C ASP A 86 6.23 6.58 -14.65
N ASN A 87 5.38 5.53 -14.58
CA ASN A 87 5.61 4.30 -15.33
C ASN A 87 5.37 4.46 -16.83
N LEU A 88 4.40 5.29 -17.24
CA LEU A 88 4.19 5.60 -18.65
C LEU A 88 5.41 6.27 -19.27
N VAL A 89 6.04 7.22 -18.55
CA VAL A 89 7.27 7.87 -19.00
C VAL A 89 8.43 6.87 -19.12
N SER A 90 8.60 5.95 -18.17
CA SER A 90 9.63 4.90 -18.28
C SER A 90 9.40 3.94 -19.46
N PHE A 91 8.13 3.65 -19.79
CA PHE A 91 7.77 2.75 -20.90
C PHE A 91 7.96 3.39 -22.28
N HIS A 92 7.98 4.73 -22.36
CA HIS A 92 8.22 5.50 -23.60
C HIS A 92 9.66 5.99 -23.79
N THR A 93 10.52 5.86 -22.79
CA THR A 93 11.94 6.31 -22.86
C THR A 93 12.94 5.17 -23.09
N HIS A 94 12.49 3.92 -23.06
CA HIS A 94 13.30 2.73 -23.38
C HIS A 94 12.91 2.06 -24.71
N ASN A 95 12.33 2.83 -25.65
CA ASN A 95 12.18 2.44 -27.06
C ASN A 95 12.96 3.41 -27.95
#